data_AF-A0A354CR21-F1
#
_entry.id   AF-A0A354CR21-F1
#
_cell.length_a   1.000
_cell.length_b   1.000
_cell.length_c   1.000
_cell.angle_alpha   90.00
_cell.angle_beta   90.00
_cell.angle_gamma   90.00
#
_symmetry.space_group_name_H-M   'P 1'
#
loop_
_entity.id
_entity.type
_entity.pdbx_description
1 polymer ?
#
loop_
_entity_poly.entity_id
_entity_poly.type
_entity_poly.pdbx_seq_one_letter_code
_entity_poly.pdbx_strand_id
1 'polypeptide(L)'
;MIRFFIKNGNNSLKFDAPTDELFDHLGSIGIFEDIPITCSEKIYLDFYPTDDNDKIAKIVCDRLLPEDRISDVNSLCARLDGQWQITDEEFENALEENDVRSALNIKAAYEELREELRQTNDLSM
;
A
#
# COMPACT_ATOMS: atom_id res chain seq x y z
N MET A 1 5.94 5.86 1.32
CA MET A 1 6.23 4.97 0.18
C MET A 1 6.60 3.58 0.71
N ILE A 2 6.10 2.50 0.09
CA ILE A 2 6.39 1.11 0.50
C ILE A 2 7.34 0.49 -0.50
N ARG A 3 8.40 -0.17 -0.01
CA ARG A 3 9.39 -0.84 -0.84
C ARG A 3 9.13 -2.33 -0.87
N PHE A 4 9.15 -2.89 -2.07
CA PHE A 4 9.02 -4.31 -2.33
C PHE A 4 10.34 -4.90 -2.81
N PHE A 5 10.62 -6.11 -2.34
CA PHE A 5 11.79 -6.87 -2.75
C PHE A 5 11.39 -8.28 -3.17
N ILE A 6 11.43 -8.53 -4.48
CA ILE A 6 10.97 -9.77 -5.10
C ILE A 6 12.18 -10.59 -5.56
N LYS A 7 12.19 -11.89 -5.24
CA LYS A 7 13.20 -12.86 -5.66
C LYS A 7 12.55 -14.04 -6.36
N ASN A 8 13.00 -14.35 -7.58
CA ASN A 8 12.58 -15.53 -8.34
C ASN A 8 13.84 -16.27 -8.85
N GLY A 9 14.21 -17.37 -8.18
CA GLY A 9 15.46 -18.07 -8.45
C GLY A 9 16.69 -17.16 -8.27
N ASN A 10 17.46 -16.97 -9.36
CA ASN A 10 18.63 -16.09 -9.38
C ASN A 10 18.30 -14.62 -9.71
N ASN A 11 17.04 -14.32 -10.07
CA ASN A 11 16.61 -12.96 -10.39
C ASN A 11 16.07 -12.28 -9.14
N SER A 12 16.38 -10.99 -8.98
CA SER A 12 15.82 -10.15 -7.93
C SER A 12 15.41 -8.80 -8.48
N LEU A 13 14.24 -8.31 -8.06
CA LEU A 13 13.71 -7.00 -8.39
C LEU A 13 13.41 -6.25 -7.09
N LYS A 14 13.79 -4.97 -7.04
CA LYS A 14 13.48 -4.07 -5.93
C LYS A 14 12.78 -2.86 -6.52
N PHE A 15 11.64 -2.48 -5.97
CA PHE A 15 10.91 -1.29 -6.42
C PHE A 15 10.18 -0.63 -5.26
N ASP A 16 9.86 0.64 -5.45
CA ASP A 16 9.10 1.43 -4.48
C ASP A 16 7.69 1.67 -5.07
N ALA A 17 6.65 1.41 -4.28
CA ALA A 17 5.26 1.66 -4.63
C ALA A 17 4.79 3.03 -4.11
N PRO A 18 4.07 3.83 -4.91
CA PRO A 18 3.51 3.44 -6.20
C PRO A 18 4.55 3.44 -7.33
N THR A 19 4.43 2.47 -8.26
CA THR A 19 5.21 2.47 -9.51
C THR A 19 4.31 2.13 -10.70
N ASP A 20 4.48 2.93 -11.76
CA ASP A 20 3.83 2.83 -13.06
C ASP A 20 4.48 1.77 -13.96
N GLU A 21 5.75 1.45 -13.74
CA GLU A 21 6.49 0.42 -14.48
C GLU A 21 6.42 -0.98 -13.84
N LEU A 22 5.61 -1.17 -12.79
CA LEU A 22 5.58 -2.40 -12.00
C LEU A 22 5.38 -3.65 -12.86
N PHE A 23 4.36 -3.61 -13.72
CA PHE A 23 3.97 -4.75 -14.53
C PHE A 23 5.06 -5.11 -15.55
N ASP A 24 5.69 -4.09 -16.15
CA ASP A 24 6.80 -4.28 -17.10
C ASP A 24 8.03 -4.88 -16.41
N HIS A 25 8.36 -4.40 -15.20
CA HIS A 25 9.45 -4.95 -14.39
C HIS A 25 9.19 -6.40 -13.97
N LEU A 26 7.98 -6.72 -13.51
CA LEU A 26 7.59 -8.10 -13.19
C LEU A 26 7.69 -9.00 -14.42
N GLY A 27 7.17 -8.55 -15.57
CA GLY A 27 7.25 -9.27 -16.84
C GLY A 27 8.68 -9.55 -17.27
N SER A 28 9.61 -8.61 -17.06
CA SER A 28 11.03 -8.76 -17.41
C SER A 28 11.74 -9.90 -16.66
N ILE A 29 11.25 -10.28 -15.48
CA ILE A 29 11.77 -11.40 -14.68
C ILE A 29 10.86 -12.65 -14.74
N GLY A 30 9.93 -12.68 -15.70
CA GLY A 30 9.06 -13.82 -15.99
C GLY A 30 7.85 -13.95 -15.07
N ILE A 31 7.43 -12.88 -14.41
CA ILE A 31 6.26 -12.83 -13.55
C ILE A 31 5.15 -12.08 -14.31
N PHE A 32 4.06 -12.77 -14.62
CA PHE A 32 2.92 -12.20 -15.36
C PHE A 32 1.61 -12.23 -14.57
N GLU A 33 1.64 -12.77 -13.36
CA GLU A 33 0.49 -12.88 -12.47
C GLU A 33 0.57 -11.85 -11.35
N ASP A 34 -0.60 -11.50 -10.81
CA ASP A 34 -0.68 -10.63 -9.64
C ASP A 34 -0.42 -11.45 -8.37
N ILE A 35 0.69 -11.17 -7.69
CA ILE A 35 1.22 -12.01 -6.61
C ILE A 35 0.68 -11.51 -5.27
N PRO A 36 0.28 -12.42 -4.36
CA PRO A 36 0.00 -12.04 -2.96
C PRO A 36 1.30 -11.68 -2.22
N ILE A 37 1.23 -10.79 -1.23
CA ILE A 37 2.44 -10.35 -0.50
C ILE A 37 3.11 -11.48 0.29
N THR A 38 2.40 -12.51 0.76
CA THR A 38 3.05 -13.69 1.38
C THR A 38 3.64 -14.69 0.41
N CYS A 39 3.94 -14.27 -0.82
CA CYS A 39 4.70 -15.08 -1.76
C CYS A 39 3.91 -16.29 -2.29
N SER A 40 4.47 -16.91 -3.31
CA SER A 40 4.17 -18.30 -3.67
C SER A 40 5.46 -19.12 -3.52
N GLU A 41 5.39 -20.46 -3.62
CA GLU A 41 6.57 -21.33 -3.56
C GLU A 41 7.68 -20.95 -4.57
N LYS A 42 7.36 -20.14 -5.57
CA LYS A 42 8.26 -19.75 -6.66
C LYS A 42 8.96 -18.40 -6.45
N ILE A 43 8.42 -17.55 -5.57
CA ILE A 43 8.80 -16.13 -5.52
C ILE A 43 8.81 -15.66 -4.06
N TYR A 44 9.94 -15.20 -3.54
CA TYR A 44 10.03 -14.56 -2.22
C TYR A 44 9.80 -13.05 -2.34
N LEU A 45 9.08 -12.46 -1.38
CA LEU A 45 8.68 -11.07 -1.32
C LEU A 45 8.90 -10.56 0.10
N ASP A 46 9.67 -9.48 0.21
CA ASP A 46 9.84 -8.70 1.42
C ASP A 46 9.24 -7.31 1.18
N PHE A 47 8.66 -6.70 2.21
CA PHE A 47 8.15 -5.34 2.11
C PHE A 47 8.37 -4.55 3.40
N TYR A 48 8.72 -3.27 3.23
CA TYR A 48 9.01 -2.37 4.34
C TYR A 48 8.79 -0.91 3.92
N PRO A 49 8.60 0.00 4.89
CA PRO A 49 8.59 1.44 4.61
C PRO A 49 9.88 1.88 3.94
N THR A 50 9.80 2.76 2.95
CA THR A 50 11.00 3.30 2.27
C THR A 50 11.83 4.22 3.18
N ASP A 51 11.17 4.89 4.13
CA ASP A 51 11.77 5.73 5.18
C ASP A 51 11.21 5.33 6.55
N ASP A 52 12.08 5.15 7.54
CA ASP A 52 11.71 4.83 8.92
C ASP A 52 10.91 5.96 9.59
N ASN A 53 10.89 7.16 9.04
CA ASN A 53 10.06 8.27 9.55
C ASN A 53 8.69 8.37 8.86
N ASP A 54 8.45 7.58 7.81
CA ASP A 54 7.16 7.53 7.13
C ASP A 54 6.17 6.69 7.95
N LYS A 55 5.50 7.35 8.89
CA LYS A 55 4.54 6.71 9.79
C LYS A 55 3.33 6.14 9.04
N ILE A 56 2.85 6.81 7.99
CA ILE A 56 1.74 6.29 7.17
C ILE A 56 2.17 4.98 6.51
N ALA A 57 3.39 4.92 5.94
CA ALA A 57 3.89 3.68 5.37
C ALA A 57 4.03 2.56 6.41
N LYS A 58 4.41 2.88 7.66
CA LYS A 58 4.43 1.90 8.76
C LYS A 58 3.05 1.37 9.09
N ILE A 59 2.08 2.27 9.31
CA ILE A 59 0.69 1.93 9.59
C ILE A 59 0.13 1.02 8.50
N VAL A 60 0.39 1.33 7.23
CA VAL A 60 -0.02 0.46 6.13
C VAL A 60 0.68 -0.90 6.22
N CYS A 61 2.01 -0.95 6.33
CA CYS A 61 2.76 -2.21 6.40
C CYS A 61 2.24 -3.13 7.51
N ASP A 62 1.93 -2.59 8.69
CA ASP A 62 1.46 -3.36 9.85
C ASP A 62 0.04 -3.94 9.68
N ARG A 63 -0.74 -3.38 8.74
CA ARG A 63 -2.15 -3.74 8.49
C ARG A 63 -2.37 -4.53 7.20
N LEU A 64 -1.34 -4.70 6.38
CA LEU A 64 -1.41 -5.55 5.20
C LEU A 64 -1.60 -7.02 5.59
N LEU A 65 -2.40 -7.73 4.79
CA LEU A 65 -2.66 -9.15 4.95
C LEU A 65 -1.86 -9.96 3.95
N PRO A 66 -1.42 -11.18 4.32
CA PRO A 66 -0.76 -12.13 3.44
C PRO A 66 -1.31 -12.23 2.00
N GLU A 67 -2.62 -12.25 1.89
CA GLU A 67 -3.35 -12.44 0.64
C GLU A 67 -3.47 -11.16 -0.21
N ASP A 68 -3.08 -10.00 0.33
CA ASP A 68 -3.10 -8.73 -0.40
C ASP A 68 -2.26 -8.83 -1.65
N ARG A 69 -2.82 -8.30 -2.75
CA ARG A 69 -2.13 -8.31 -4.04
C ARG A 69 -1.23 -7.11 -4.18
N ILE A 70 -0.10 -7.31 -4.86
CA ILE A 70 0.83 -6.23 -5.19
C ILE A 70 0.08 -5.09 -5.93
N SER A 71 -0.86 -5.42 -6.81
CA SER A 71 -1.66 -4.42 -7.52
C SER A 71 -2.54 -3.57 -6.60
N ASP A 72 -3.12 -4.17 -5.56
CA ASP A 72 -3.95 -3.49 -4.56
C ASP A 72 -3.09 -2.59 -3.67
N VAL A 73 -1.93 -3.06 -3.22
CA VAL A 73 -0.99 -2.25 -2.44
C VAL A 73 -0.45 -1.09 -3.29
N ASN A 74 -0.10 -1.34 -4.56
CA ASN A 74 0.35 -0.27 -5.47
C ASN A 74 -0.73 0.80 -5.65
N SER A 75 -2.00 0.37 -5.79
CA SER A 75 -3.15 1.27 -5.91
C SER A 75 -3.40 2.08 -4.64
N LEU A 76 -3.24 1.46 -3.46
CA LEU A 76 -3.32 2.15 -2.17
C LEU A 76 -2.21 3.19 -2.04
N CYS A 77 -0.95 2.81 -2.29
CA CYS A 77 0.18 3.71 -2.25
C CYS A 77 0.00 4.89 -3.21
N ALA A 78 -0.51 4.66 -4.42
CA ALA A 78 -0.81 5.73 -5.39
C ALA A 78 -1.87 6.72 -4.89
N ARG A 79 -2.80 6.26 -4.05
CA ARG A 79 -3.77 7.15 -3.40
C ARG A 79 -3.18 7.94 -2.27
N LEU A 80 -2.38 7.32 -1.42
CA LEU A 80 -1.73 7.98 -0.29
C LEU A 80 -0.66 9.00 -0.73
N ASP A 81 0.05 8.75 -1.83
CA ASP A 81 1.13 9.62 -2.34
C ASP A 81 0.62 10.93 -2.98
N GLY A 82 -0.64 10.96 -3.43
CA GLY A 82 -1.17 12.08 -4.23
C GLY A 82 -2.12 13.05 -3.51
N GLN A 83 -2.53 12.79 -2.26
CA GLN A 83 -3.69 13.47 -1.64
C GLN A 83 -3.51 13.76 -0.14
N TRP A 84 -2.45 14.48 0.22
CA TRP A 84 -2.18 14.85 1.62
C TRP A 84 -3.15 15.93 2.12
N GLN A 85 -4.22 15.48 2.77
CA GLN A 85 -5.11 16.31 3.59
C GLN A 85 -5.40 15.68 4.96
N ILE A 86 -4.73 14.58 5.30
CA ILE A 86 -4.86 13.90 6.58
C ILE A 86 -3.50 13.67 7.21
N THR A 87 -3.46 13.79 8.53
CA THR A 87 -2.32 13.47 9.37
C THR A 87 -2.18 11.96 9.56
N ASP A 88 -1.01 11.52 10.01
CA ASP A 88 -0.76 10.15 10.44
C ASP A 88 -1.70 9.71 11.57
N GLU A 89 -2.00 10.61 12.52
CA GLU A 89 -2.92 10.33 13.63
C GLU A 89 -4.37 10.16 13.17
N GLU A 90 -4.88 11.03 12.28
CA GLU A 90 -6.24 10.88 11.72
C GLU A 90 -6.36 9.58 10.92
N PHE A 91 -5.33 9.24 10.15
CA PHE A 91 -5.28 8.01 9.39
C PHE A 91 -5.25 6.77 10.30
N GLU A 92 -4.41 6.77 11.34
CA GLU A 92 -4.32 5.66 12.29
C GLU A 92 -5.65 5.42 13.03
N ASN A 93 -6.26 6.49 13.55
CA ASN A 93 -7.53 6.43 14.27
C ASN A 93 -8.66 5.83 13.41
N ALA A 94 -8.76 6.26 12.14
CA ALA A 94 -9.77 5.73 11.22
C ALA A 94 -9.62 4.23 10.94
N LEU A 95 -8.39 3.71 11.02
CA LEU A 95 -8.14 2.27 10.83
C LEU A 95 -8.27 1.48 12.13
N GLU A 96 -7.97 2.07 13.28
CA GLU A 96 -8.04 1.40 14.58
C GLU A 96 -9.46 1.06 15.02
N GLU A 97 -10.42 1.96 14.79
CA GLU A 97 -11.80 1.84 15.29
C GLU A 97 -12.45 0.50 14.87
N ASN A 98 -12.14 0.00 13.68
CA ASN A 98 -12.69 -1.24 13.13
C ASN A 98 -11.63 -2.32 12.84
N ASP A 99 -10.42 -2.19 13.38
CA ASP A 99 -9.24 -3.00 13.00
C ASP A 99 -9.15 -3.22 11.49
N VAL A 100 -9.18 -2.13 10.73
CA VAL A 100 -9.15 -2.17 9.27
C VAL A 100 -7.81 -2.75 8.82
N ARG A 101 -7.89 -3.81 8.03
CA ARG A 101 -6.76 -4.55 7.45
C ARG A 101 -7.02 -4.84 5.99
N SER A 102 -5.97 -5.25 5.28
CA SER A 102 -5.92 -5.43 3.82
C SER A 102 -5.79 -4.12 3.06
N ALA A 103 -5.04 -4.14 1.96
CA ALA A 103 -4.81 -2.98 1.11
C ALA A 103 -6.12 -2.35 0.60
N LEU A 104 -7.08 -3.19 0.20
CA LEU A 104 -8.37 -2.75 -0.33
C LEU A 104 -9.21 -2.04 0.73
N ASN A 105 -9.32 -2.60 1.93
CA ASN A 105 -10.13 -1.97 2.97
C ASN A 105 -9.46 -0.71 3.53
N ILE A 106 -8.13 -0.70 3.66
CA ILE A 106 -7.38 0.50 4.06
C ILE A 106 -7.64 1.63 3.05
N LYS A 107 -7.63 1.32 1.75
CA LYS A 107 -7.95 2.29 0.70
C LYS A 107 -9.39 2.81 0.82
N ALA A 108 -10.35 1.93 1.07
CA ALA A 108 -11.75 2.33 1.24
C ALA A 108 -11.94 3.24 2.47
N ALA A 109 -11.34 2.88 3.61
CA ALA A 109 -11.39 3.69 4.82
C ALA A 109 -10.73 5.07 4.63
N TYR A 110 -9.62 5.13 3.91
CA TYR A 110 -8.99 6.39 3.52
C TYR A 110 -9.93 7.26 2.66
N GLU A 111 -10.61 6.67 1.68
CA GLU A 111 -11.55 7.39 0.81
C GLU A 111 -12.76 7.93 1.59
N GLU A 112 -13.28 7.16 2.55
CA GLU A 112 -14.37 7.58 3.44
C GLU A 112 -13.95 8.75 4.34
N LEU A 113 -12.82 8.62 5.06
CA LEU A 113 -12.26 9.67 5.91
C LEU A 113 -12.07 10.98 5.14
N ARG A 114 -11.57 10.89 3.91
CA ARG A 114 -11.35 12.06 3.06
C ARG A 114 -12.65 12.76 2.68
N GLU A 115 -13.71 12.01 2.38
CA GLU A 115 -15.01 12.59 2.05
C GLU A 115 -15.69 13.21 3.29
N GLU A 116 -15.54 12.61 4.48
CA GLU A 116 -16.01 13.20 5.75
C GLU A 116 -15.36 14.55 6.06
N LEU A 117 -14.03 14.63 5.89
CA LEU A 117 -13.28 15.87 6.11
C LEU A 117 -13.64 16.96 5.09
N ARG A 118 -13.93 16.59 3.84
CA ARG A 118 -14.45 17.52 2.83
C ARG A 118 -15.80 18.09 3.23
N GLN A 119 -16.75 17.24 3.62
CA GLN A 119 -18.09 17.68 4.03
C GLN A 119 -18.05 18.57 5.27
N THR A 120 -17.19 18.24 6.25
CA THR A 120 -17.02 19.05 7.47
C THR A 120 -16.50 20.45 7.15
N ASN A 121 -15.53 20.56 6.23
CA ASN A 121 -14.98 21.85 5.82
C ASN A 121 -16.01 22.67 5.01
N ASP A 122 -16.80 22.04 4.14
CA ASP A 122 -17.85 22.71 3.37
C ASP A 122 -19.02 23.20 4.26
N LEU A 123 -19.35 22.49 5.34
CA LEU A 123 -20.36 22.90 6.32
C LEU A 123 -19.88 23.99 7.28
N SER A 124 -18.56 24.21 7.37
CA SER A 124 -17.94 25.26 8.20
C SER A 124 -17.78 26.61 7.49
N MET A 125 -18.08 26.67 6.19
CA MET A 125 -18.12 27.89 5.36
C MET A 125 -19.52 28.51 5.28
#